data_AF-A0A497I3G3-F1
#
_entry.id   AF-A0A497I3G3-F1
#
_cell.length_a   1.000
_cell.length_b   1.000
_cell.length_c   1.000
_cell.angle_alpha   90.00
_cell.angle_beta   90.00
_cell.angle_gamma   90.00
#
_symmetry.space_group_name_H-M   'P 1'
#
loop_
_entity.id
_entity.type
_entity.pdbx_description
1 polymer ?
#
loop_
_entity_poly.entity_id
_entity_poly.type
_entity_poly.pdbx_seq_one_letter_code
_entity_poly.pdbx_strand_id
1 'polypeptide(L)'
;MSGKLSLLSIVVLLSFGIASAEEIQGDLVIREDTVMEGKELVINGNLVIEEGKTLTIRNSEITINSRYKNEYWIRIRPNATLIVENSKLYEGLKQGINEVWIGLNRIRLGETVIATEDESSKLIMKNTISELRVQVDGEVEIDSSRVGIVFWRSLSGKLKVRNSEIGLMHIW
;
A
#
# COMPACT_ATOMS: atom_id res chain seq x y z
N MET A 1 -46.15 38.70 28.47
CA MET A 1 -46.02 37.81 27.30
C MET A 1 -45.22 38.52 26.21
N SER A 2 -44.00 38.06 25.95
CA SER A 2 -43.42 37.89 24.60
C SER A 2 -41.92 37.56 24.77
N GLY A 3 -41.61 36.27 24.92
CA GLY A 3 -40.24 35.80 24.78
C GLY A 3 -39.83 35.93 23.31
N LYS A 4 -38.79 36.70 23.04
CA LYS A 4 -38.12 36.67 21.74
C LYS A 4 -37.03 35.60 21.81
N LEU A 5 -37.34 34.41 21.29
CA LEU A 5 -36.31 33.43 20.95
C LEU A 5 -35.46 34.01 19.81
N SER A 6 -34.19 34.25 20.10
CA SER A 6 -33.17 34.50 19.07
C SER A 6 -32.72 33.13 18.54
N LEU A 7 -33.13 32.80 17.32
CA LEU A 7 -32.72 31.58 16.63
C LEU A 7 -31.28 31.82 16.10
N LEU A 8 -30.28 31.33 16.83
CA LEU A 8 -28.89 31.34 16.39
C LEU A 8 -28.71 30.22 15.36
N SER A 9 -28.87 30.53 14.08
CA SER A 9 -28.62 29.60 12.98
C SER A 9 -27.12 29.38 12.81
N ILE A 10 -26.57 28.33 13.42
CA ILE A 10 -25.23 27.83 13.09
C ILE A 10 -25.35 27.11 11.73
N VAL A 11 -24.94 27.79 10.67
CA VAL A 11 -24.73 27.14 9.37
C VAL A 11 -23.37 26.46 9.42
N VAL A 12 -23.34 25.17 9.76
CA VAL A 12 -22.16 24.33 9.54
C VAL A 12 -22.08 24.06 8.04
N LEU A 13 -21.26 24.82 7.32
CA LEU A 13 -20.82 24.47 5.97
C LEU A 13 -19.87 23.27 6.07
N LEU A 14 -20.42 22.07 6.10
CA LEU A 14 -19.67 20.85 5.79
C LEU A 14 -19.30 20.90 4.32
N SER A 15 -18.11 21.42 4.01
CA SER A 15 -17.51 21.24 2.70
C SER A 15 -17.14 19.76 2.55
N PHE A 16 -18.04 18.97 1.99
CA PHE A 16 -17.70 17.68 1.41
C PHE A 16 -16.85 17.95 0.16
N GLY A 17 -15.56 18.20 0.36
CA GLY A 17 -14.60 18.07 -0.72
C GLY A 17 -14.63 16.62 -1.16
N ILE A 18 -14.97 16.36 -2.43
CA ILE A 18 -14.68 15.08 -3.05
C ILE A 18 -13.15 15.04 -3.12
N ALA A 19 -12.51 14.40 -2.14
CA ALA A 19 -11.07 14.21 -2.18
C ALA A 19 -10.79 13.29 -3.37
N SER A 20 -10.25 13.86 -4.45
CA SER A 20 -9.61 13.05 -5.49
C SER A 20 -8.29 12.53 -4.94
N ALA A 21 -7.93 11.28 -5.23
CA ALA A 21 -6.61 10.78 -4.88
C ALA A 21 -5.51 11.74 -5.36
N GLU A 22 -4.52 11.94 -4.49
CA GLU A 22 -3.27 12.56 -4.85
C GLU A 22 -2.55 11.64 -5.86
N GLU A 23 -2.03 12.20 -6.96
CA GLU A 23 -1.28 11.44 -7.95
C GLU A 23 0.19 11.88 -8.00
N ILE A 24 1.10 10.92 -7.83
CA ILE A 24 2.53 11.11 -8.02
C ILE A 24 2.92 10.58 -9.39
N GLN A 25 3.63 11.42 -10.16
CA GLN A 25 4.23 11.05 -11.43
C GLN A 25 5.70 10.67 -11.18
N GLY A 26 6.06 9.43 -11.49
CA GLY A 26 7.40 8.89 -11.23
C GLY A 26 7.56 8.29 -9.83
N ASP A 27 8.81 8.00 -9.48
CA ASP A 27 9.15 7.31 -8.24
C ASP A 27 8.94 8.21 -7.02
N LEU A 28 8.23 7.69 -6.02
CA LEU A 28 8.19 8.26 -4.68
C LEU A 28 9.34 7.69 -3.85
N VAL A 29 10.27 8.55 -3.46
CA VAL A 29 11.46 8.15 -2.67
C VAL A 29 11.41 8.77 -1.28
N ILE A 30 11.35 7.92 -0.26
CA ILE A 30 11.35 8.28 1.15
C ILE A 30 12.79 8.39 1.64
N ARG A 31 13.24 9.62 1.88
CA ARG A 31 14.62 9.95 2.30
C ARG A 31 14.76 10.24 3.80
N GLU A 32 13.64 10.35 4.48
CA GLU A 32 13.52 10.63 5.91
C GLU A 32 12.34 9.86 6.49
N ASP A 33 12.34 9.66 7.80
CA ASP A 33 11.25 8.94 8.45
C ASP A 33 9.93 9.67 8.23
N THR A 34 8.97 8.99 7.62
CA THR A 34 7.76 9.61 7.07
C THR A 34 6.52 8.87 7.54
N VAL A 35 5.45 9.62 7.84
CA VAL A 35 4.12 9.08 8.13
C VAL A 35 3.13 9.59 7.07
N MET A 36 2.48 8.66 6.38
CA MET A 36 1.36 8.92 5.48
C MET A 36 0.07 8.49 6.16
N GLU A 37 -0.73 9.47 6.60
CA GLU A 37 -1.96 9.25 7.36
C GLU A 37 -3.16 9.76 6.56
N GLY A 38 -4.22 8.95 6.44
CA GLY A 38 -5.47 9.37 5.79
C GLY A 38 -5.33 9.66 4.30
N LYS A 39 -4.32 9.08 3.63
CA LYS A 39 -4.00 9.37 2.24
C LYS A 39 -4.75 8.44 1.30
N GLU A 40 -5.32 9.02 0.24
CA GLU A 40 -5.66 8.29 -0.99
C GLU A 40 -4.62 8.70 -2.04
N LEU A 41 -3.72 7.78 -2.42
CA LEU A 41 -2.54 8.09 -3.24
C LEU A 41 -2.43 7.11 -4.40
N VAL A 42 -2.13 7.63 -5.59
CA VAL A 42 -1.74 6.83 -6.76
C VAL A 42 -0.30 7.17 -7.11
N ILE A 43 0.55 6.15 -7.22
CA ILE A 43 1.96 6.29 -7.58
C ILE A 43 2.17 5.70 -8.98
N ASN A 44 2.55 6.55 -9.94
CA ASN A 44 2.90 6.15 -11.30
C ASN A 44 4.42 5.91 -11.39
N GLY A 45 4.92 5.00 -10.56
CA GLY A 45 6.33 4.74 -10.34
C GLY A 45 6.57 3.78 -9.18
N ASN A 46 7.84 3.59 -8.83
CA ASN A 46 8.22 2.84 -7.64
C ASN A 46 7.93 3.65 -6.37
N LEU A 47 7.70 2.93 -5.27
CA LEU A 47 7.83 3.48 -3.92
C LEU A 47 9.13 2.95 -3.32
N VAL A 48 10.09 3.82 -3.05
CA VAL A 48 11.41 3.43 -2.53
C VAL A 48 11.58 4.01 -1.14
N ILE A 49 11.89 3.14 -0.17
CA ILE A 49 12.26 3.54 1.19
C ILE A 49 13.76 3.38 1.30
N GLU A 50 14.48 4.49 1.38
CA GLU A 50 15.94 4.50 1.42
C GLU A 50 16.51 3.82 2.67
N GLU A 51 17.80 3.48 2.60
CA GLU A 51 18.50 2.75 3.65
C GLU A 51 18.31 3.39 5.04
N GLY A 52 17.95 2.55 6.02
CA GLY A 52 17.76 2.98 7.40
C GLY A 52 16.57 3.92 7.63
N LYS A 53 15.69 4.12 6.65
CA LYS A 53 14.50 4.97 6.78
C LYS A 53 13.25 4.17 7.08
N THR A 54 12.30 4.81 7.73
CA THR A 54 10.99 4.24 8.04
C THR A 54 9.89 4.98 7.31
N LEU A 55 9.05 4.24 6.58
CA LEU A 55 7.76 4.73 6.10
C LEU A 55 6.64 4.05 6.90
N THR A 56 5.77 4.85 7.50
CA THR A 56 4.51 4.38 8.09
C THR A 56 3.34 4.86 7.25
N ILE A 57 2.52 3.93 6.76
CA ILE A 57 1.27 4.19 6.05
C ILE A 57 0.12 3.77 6.97
N ARG A 58 -0.77 4.71 7.30
CA ARG A 58 -1.89 4.46 8.22
C ARG A 58 -3.20 5.03 7.70
N ASN A 59 -4.28 4.28 7.88
CA ASN A 59 -5.65 4.69 7.50
C ASN A 59 -5.70 5.21 6.05
N SER A 60 -4.96 4.57 5.15
CA SER A 60 -4.70 5.06 3.80
C SER A 60 -5.04 4.02 2.74
N GLU A 61 -5.31 4.50 1.52
CA GLU A 61 -5.46 3.67 0.32
C GLU A 61 -4.38 4.08 -0.68
N ILE A 62 -3.43 3.19 -0.96
CA ILE A 62 -2.30 3.44 -1.84
C ILE A 62 -2.38 2.52 -3.04
N THR A 63 -2.32 3.08 -4.24
CA THR A 63 -2.29 2.33 -5.50
C THR A 63 -0.92 2.49 -6.16
N ILE A 64 -0.24 1.39 -6.45
CA ILE A 64 0.90 1.39 -7.37
C ILE A 64 0.35 1.14 -8.77
N ASN A 65 0.38 2.16 -9.64
CA ASN A 65 -0.26 2.14 -10.95
C ASN A 65 0.59 1.38 -11.99
N SER A 66 0.86 0.10 -11.73
CA SER A 66 1.54 -0.81 -12.63
C SER A 66 0.57 -1.35 -13.69
N ARG A 67 0.99 -1.32 -14.95
CA ARG A 67 0.24 -1.82 -16.11
C ARG A 67 0.79 -3.17 -16.58
N TYR A 68 2.06 -3.45 -16.29
CA TYR A 68 2.71 -4.68 -16.67
C TYR A 68 3.35 -5.39 -15.47
N LYS A 69 3.57 -6.69 -15.62
CA LYS A 69 4.31 -7.51 -14.67
C LYS A 69 5.66 -6.87 -14.35
N ASN A 70 5.94 -6.71 -13.04
CA ASN A 70 7.20 -6.17 -12.52
C ASN A 70 7.55 -4.74 -12.98
N GLU A 71 6.61 -3.96 -13.51
CA GLU A 71 6.87 -2.58 -13.95
C GLU A 71 7.31 -1.68 -12.78
N TYR A 72 6.58 -1.72 -11.67
CA TYR A 72 6.86 -0.95 -10.47
C TYR A 72 6.82 -1.83 -9.22
N TRP A 73 7.59 -1.39 -8.22
CA TRP A 73 7.87 -2.13 -7.00
C TRP A 73 7.75 -1.18 -5.79
N ILE A 74 7.38 -1.74 -4.64
CA ILE A 74 7.65 -1.13 -3.35
C ILE A 74 8.97 -1.72 -2.85
N ARG A 75 10.01 -0.89 -2.79
CA ARG A 75 11.39 -1.31 -2.47
C ARG A 75 11.73 -0.88 -1.04
N ILE A 76 11.97 -1.86 -0.18
CA ILE A 76 12.42 -1.66 1.20
C ILE A 76 13.91 -1.97 1.19
N ARG A 77 14.74 -0.91 1.16
CA ARG A 77 16.19 -1.01 1.13
C ARG A 77 16.75 -1.64 2.42
N PRO A 78 18.04 -2.00 2.46
CA PRO A 78 18.68 -2.49 3.68
C PRO A 78 18.40 -1.59 4.89
N ASN A 79 18.21 -2.19 6.06
CA ASN A 79 17.87 -1.51 7.32
C ASN A 79 16.61 -0.63 7.30
N ALA A 80 15.88 -0.56 6.19
CA ALA A 80 14.68 0.24 6.06
C ALA A 80 13.46 -0.53 6.58
N THR A 81 12.44 0.22 6.99
CA THR A 81 11.18 -0.37 7.50
C THR A 81 9.98 0.22 6.79
N LEU A 82 9.10 -0.65 6.29
CA LEU A 82 7.74 -0.30 5.89
C LEU A 82 6.75 -0.79 6.94
N ILE A 83 5.94 0.10 7.48
CA ILE A 83 4.83 -0.21 8.38
C ILE A 83 3.52 0.19 7.70
N VAL A 84 2.57 -0.73 7.60
CA VAL A 84 1.26 -0.51 6.97
C VAL A 84 0.16 -0.93 7.93
N GLU A 85 -0.61 0.04 8.42
CA GLU A 85 -1.63 -0.14 9.45
C GLU A 85 -3.01 0.33 8.97
N ASN A 86 -4.05 -0.48 9.15
CA ASN A 86 -5.44 -0.11 8.83
C ASN A 86 -5.60 0.44 7.40
N SER A 87 -4.87 -0.14 6.44
CA SER A 87 -4.72 0.45 5.11
C SER A 87 -5.00 -0.58 4.00
N LYS A 88 -5.14 -0.08 2.78
CA LYS A 88 -5.31 -0.92 1.59
C LYS A 88 -4.23 -0.58 0.57
N LEU A 89 -3.60 -1.61 0.02
CA LEU A 89 -2.60 -1.50 -1.02
C LEU A 89 -3.11 -2.19 -2.28
N TYR A 90 -3.18 -1.43 -3.38
CA TYR A 90 -3.70 -1.87 -4.67
C TYR A 90 -2.61 -1.86 -5.73
N GLU A 91 -2.75 -2.72 -6.74
CA GLU A 91 -1.99 -2.64 -7.99
C GLU A 91 -2.92 -2.36 -9.18
N GLY A 92 -2.37 -1.91 -10.30
CA GLY A 92 -3.17 -1.65 -11.50
C GLY A 92 -3.76 -0.24 -11.60
N LEU A 93 -4.58 -0.05 -12.63
CA LEU A 93 -5.33 1.19 -12.85
C LEU A 93 -6.28 1.42 -11.67
N LYS A 94 -6.28 2.65 -11.14
CA LYS A 94 -7.10 3.04 -10.00
C LYS A 94 -8.55 2.56 -10.15
N GLN A 95 -9.01 1.78 -9.16
CA GLN A 95 -10.32 1.13 -9.00
C GLN A 95 -10.60 -0.11 -9.87
N GLY A 96 -10.36 -1.31 -9.33
CA GLY A 96 -11.21 -2.50 -9.56
C GLY A 96 -11.22 -3.10 -10.98
N ILE A 97 -10.46 -2.55 -11.90
CA ILE A 97 -10.24 -3.07 -13.25
C ILE A 97 -8.94 -3.86 -13.27
N ASN A 98 -8.93 -5.02 -12.62
CA ASN A 98 -7.84 -6.00 -12.71
C ASN A 98 -7.79 -6.71 -14.08
N GLU A 99 -8.71 -6.36 -14.99
CA GLU A 99 -8.80 -6.91 -16.34
C GLU A 99 -8.91 -5.76 -17.34
N VAL A 100 -7.85 -5.52 -18.10
CA VAL A 100 -7.91 -4.70 -19.32
C VAL A 100 -7.93 -5.65 -20.51
N TRP A 101 -8.89 -5.42 -21.40
CA TRP A 101 -9.00 -6.12 -22.68
C TRP A 101 -8.12 -5.41 -23.72
N ILE A 102 -7.08 -6.09 -24.22
CA ILE A 102 -6.35 -5.66 -25.43
C ILE A 102 -6.55 -6.76 -26.49
N GLY A 103 -7.40 -6.47 -27.48
CA GLY A 103 -7.84 -7.47 -28.46
C GLY A 103 -8.67 -8.59 -27.79
N LEU A 104 -8.29 -9.85 -28.00
CA LEU A 104 -8.92 -11.04 -27.38
C LEU A 104 -8.26 -11.48 -26.06
N ASN A 105 -7.17 -10.82 -25.64
CA ASN A 105 -6.40 -11.25 -24.48
C ASN A 105 -6.84 -10.52 -23.21
N ARG A 106 -7.13 -11.30 -22.15
CA ARG A 106 -7.25 -10.78 -20.79
C ARG A 106 -5.85 -10.53 -20.23
N ILE A 107 -5.54 -9.28 -19.91
CA ILE A 107 -4.29 -8.95 -19.23
C ILE A 107 -4.61 -8.84 -17.75
N ARG A 108 -4.01 -9.72 -16.93
CA ARG A 108 -3.93 -9.53 -15.49
C ARG A 108 -3.01 -8.34 -15.26
N LEU A 109 -3.58 -7.23 -14.82
CA LEU A 109 -2.78 -6.03 -14.54
C LEU A 109 -1.92 -6.27 -13.29
N GLY A 110 -0.67 -5.82 -13.39
CA GLY A 110 0.28 -5.80 -12.28
C GLY A 110 0.79 -7.18 -11.83
N GLU A 111 2.06 -7.21 -11.48
CA GLU A 111 2.51 -8.16 -10.46
C GLU A 111 3.46 -7.39 -9.53
N THR A 112 3.00 -6.25 -9.01
CA THR A 112 3.81 -5.37 -8.17
C THR A 112 4.25 -6.11 -6.92
N VAL A 113 5.53 -5.96 -6.60
CA VAL A 113 6.19 -6.63 -5.47
C VAL A 113 6.47 -5.61 -4.39
N ILE A 114 6.11 -5.93 -3.16
CA ILE A 114 6.72 -5.38 -1.96
C ILE A 114 7.96 -6.21 -1.67
N ALA A 115 9.13 -5.62 -1.89
CA ALA A 115 10.41 -6.28 -1.79
C ALA A 115 11.14 -5.84 -0.53
N THR A 116 11.20 -6.71 0.47
CA THR A 116 12.29 -6.70 1.46
C THR A 116 13.56 -7.12 0.74
N GLU A 117 14.48 -6.19 0.45
CA GLU A 117 15.60 -6.46 -0.47
C GLU A 117 16.71 -7.33 0.13
N ASP A 118 16.83 -7.36 1.45
CA ASP A 118 17.78 -8.22 2.17
C ASP A 118 17.29 -8.57 3.58
N GLU A 119 18.08 -9.36 4.30
CA GLU A 119 17.78 -9.85 5.65
C GLU A 119 17.55 -8.74 6.71
N SER A 120 18.02 -7.52 6.45
CA SER A 120 17.91 -6.37 7.37
C SER A 120 16.69 -5.49 7.09
N SER A 121 16.12 -5.59 5.89
CA SER A 121 14.90 -4.86 5.51
C SER A 121 13.65 -5.46 6.17
N LYS A 122 12.71 -4.58 6.58
CA LYS A 122 11.55 -4.98 7.37
C LYS A 122 10.22 -4.51 6.80
N LEU A 123 9.25 -5.42 6.75
CA LEU A 123 7.84 -5.14 6.45
C LEU A 123 6.96 -5.53 7.63
N ILE A 124 6.08 -4.62 8.05
CA ILE A 124 5.07 -4.86 9.07
C ILE A 124 3.70 -4.48 8.50
N MET A 125 2.76 -5.43 8.48
CA MET A 125 1.40 -5.23 8.03
C MET A 125 0.42 -5.57 9.16
N LYS A 126 -0.43 -4.64 9.54
CA LYS A 126 -1.46 -4.82 10.58
C LYS A 126 -2.81 -4.34 10.11
N ASN A 127 -3.82 -5.20 10.15
CA ASN A 127 -5.16 -4.85 9.69
C ASN A 127 -5.16 -4.25 8.28
N THR A 128 -4.43 -4.90 7.37
CA THR A 128 -4.16 -4.39 6.02
C THR A 128 -4.64 -5.37 4.96
N ILE A 129 -5.18 -4.84 3.86
CA ILE A 129 -5.49 -5.61 2.65
C ILE A 129 -4.45 -5.24 1.59
N SER A 130 -3.79 -6.22 0.99
CA SER A 130 -2.84 -5.99 -0.11
C SER A 130 -3.11 -6.92 -1.28
N GLU A 131 -3.27 -6.32 -2.46
CA GLU A 131 -3.28 -7.04 -3.74
C GLU A 131 -1.84 -7.35 -4.23
N LEU A 132 -0.86 -6.56 -3.77
CA LEU A 132 0.54 -6.76 -4.13
C LEU A 132 1.10 -8.07 -3.59
N ARG A 133 2.12 -8.57 -4.26
CA ARG A 133 2.91 -9.72 -3.82
C ARG A 133 3.95 -9.30 -2.81
N VAL A 134 4.22 -10.13 -1.82
CA VAL A 134 5.23 -9.88 -0.79
C VAL A 134 6.40 -10.84 -0.98
N GLN A 135 7.58 -10.29 -1.30
CA GLN A 135 8.85 -11.02 -1.29
C GLN A 135 9.38 -11.05 0.16
N VAL A 136 9.84 -12.22 0.61
CA VAL A 136 10.33 -12.46 1.97
C VAL A 136 11.81 -12.82 1.92
N ASP A 137 12.66 -11.86 1.58
CA ASP A 137 14.12 -12.01 1.74
C ASP A 137 14.62 -11.35 3.05
N GLY A 138 13.80 -10.46 3.64
CA GLY A 138 14.00 -9.81 4.93
C GLY A 138 13.05 -10.29 6.03
N GLU A 139 12.74 -9.42 6.98
CA GLU A 139 11.78 -9.69 8.06
C GLU A 139 10.38 -9.20 7.71
N VAL A 140 9.42 -10.11 7.62
CA VAL A 140 8.03 -9.81 7.28
C VAL A 140 7.10 -10.25 8.41
N GLU A 141 6.34 -9.30 8.95
CA GLU A 141 5.29 -9.54 9.95
C GLU A 141 3.91 -9.17 9.36
N ILE A 142 2.99 -10.13 9.31
CA ILE A 142 1.62 -9.95 8.82
C ILE A 142 0.64 -10.32 9.94
N ASP A 143 -0.14 -9.37 10.40
CA ASP A 143 -1.12 -9.55 11.48
C ASP A 143 -2.49 -9.02 11.06
N SER A 144 -3.54 -9.81 11.31
CA SER A 144 -4.94 -9.42 11.07
C SER A 144 -5.18 -8.89 9.64
N SER A 145 -4.44 -9.41 8.66
CA SER A 145 -4.33 -8.85 7.31
C SER A 145 -4.70 -9.87 6.24
N ARG A 146 -4.94 -9.40 5.01
CA ARG A 146 -5.12 -10.26 3.83
C ARG A 146 -4.11 -9.91 2.76
N VAL A 147 -3.33 -10.89 2.33
CA VAL A 147 -2.29 -10.73 1.31
C VAL A 147 -2.48 -11.80 0.23
N GLY A 148 -2.47 -11.39 -1.03
CA GLY A 148 -2.67 -12.29 -2.16
C GLY A 148 -1.59 -13.36 -2.27
N ILE A 149 -0.33 -12.95 -2.39
CA ILE A 149 0.80 -13.86 -2.61
C ILE A 149 1.96 -13.47 -1.69
N VAL A 150 2.55 -14.47 -1.03
CA VAL A 150 3.83 -14.35 -0.33
C VAL A 150 4.83 -15.31 -0.98
N PHE A 151 6.05 -14.86 -1.22
CA PHE A 151 7.07 -15.71 -1.82
C PHE A 151 8.49 -15.42 -1.35
N TRP A 152 9.35 -16.44 -1.46
CA TRP A 152 10.79 -16.33 -1.20
C TRP A 152 11.56 -16.33 -2.50
N ARG A 153 12.64 -15.53 -2.55
CA ARG A 153 13.62 -15.57 -3.65
C ARG A 153 14.99 -16.06 -3.19
N SER A 154 15.44 -15.67 -1.99
CA SER A 154 16.76 -16.06 -1.45
C SER A 154 16.70 -17.17 -0.38
N LEU A 155 15.50 -17.57 0.07
CA LEU A 155 15.26 -18.47 1.21
C LEU A 155 15.80 -17.98 2.57
N SER A 156 16.34 -16.76 2.68
CA SER A 156 16.93 -16.22 3.91
C SER A 156 15.94 -15.46 4.81
N GLY A 157 14.83 -14.99 4.25
CA GLY A 157 13.89 -14.13 4.97
C GLY A 157 12.99 -14.88 5.94
N LYS A 158 12.50 -14.13 6.94
CA LYS A 158 11.65 -14.63 8.02
C LYS A 158 10.23 -14.10 7.83
N LEU A 159 9.26 -15.01 7.83
CA LEU A 159 7.83 -14.67 7.80
C LEU A 159 7.17 -15.01 9.14
N LYS A 160 6.41 -14.05 9.68
CA LYS A 160 5.53 -14.25 10.83
C LYS A 160 4.11 -13.85 10.48
N VAL A 161 3.17 -14.78 10.57
CA VAL A 161 1.76 -14.55 10.24
C VAL A 161 0.87 -14.81 11.45
N ARG A 162 -0.08 -13.91 11.74
CA ARG A 162 -1.06 -14.03 12.81
C ARG A 162 -2.44 -13.57 12.34
N ASN A 163 -3.50 -14.31 12.68
CA ASN A 163 -4.89 -13.91 12.41
C ASN A 163 -5.15 -13.43 10.97
N SER A 164 -4.42 -13.95 9.99
CA SER A 164 -4.36 -13.39 8.63
C SER A 164 -4.69 -14.44 7.59
N GLU A 165 -5.08 -13.97 6.41
CA GLU A 165 -5.34 -14.79 5.22
C GLU A 165 -4.23 -14.56 4.19
N ILE A 166 -3.59 -15.64 3.75
CA ILE A 166 -2.61 -15.64 2.66
C ILE A 166 -3.18 -16.48 1.52
N GLY A 167 -3.38 -15.89 0.35
CA GLY A 167 -3.99 -16.59 -0.79
C GLY A 167 -3.09 -17.68 -1.37
N LEU A 168 -1.80 -17.38 -1.57
CA LEU A 168 -0.80 -18.30 -2.09
C LEU A 168 0.56 -18.08 -1.40
N MET A 169 1.25 -19.17 -1.11
CA MET A 169 2.65 -19.17 -0.71
C MET A 169 3.48 -19.94 -1.74
N HIS A 170 4.59 -19.34 -2.21
CA HIS A 170 5.45 -19.95 -3.23
C HIS A 170 6.94 -19.72 -2.94
N ILE A 171 7.80 -20.62 -3.40
CA ILE A 171 9.26 -20.48 -3.35
C ILE A 171 9.73 -20.49 -4.80
N TRP A 172 10.47 -19.45 -5.21
CA TRP A 172 11.06 -19.37 -6.54
C TRP A 172 12.45 -20.01 -6.59
#